data_AF-A0A7V4HU28-F1
#
_entry.id   AF-A0A7V4HU28-F1
#
_cell.length_a   1.000
_cell.length_b   1.000
_cell.length_c   1.000
_cell.angle_alpha   90.00
_cell.angle_beta   90.00
_cell.angle_gamma   90.00
#
_symmetry.space_group_name_H-M   'P 1'
#
loop_
_entity.id
_entity.type
_entity.pdbx_description
1 polymer ?
#
loop_
_entity_poly.entity_id
_entity_poly.type
_entity_poly.pdbx_seq_one_letter_code
_entity_poly.pdbx_strand_id
1 'polypeptide(L)'
;MATLIQEGGDPILSIYVHVQHLASFCAEHLSGLPELREYRKIAGNAEEKYLPQGPPISPLTISYFTTWAFFDLRFGPDRETLGTCMIDLADVLGFDDRLKEAFQAFQKSRMGIYEHRGVFGGRVRLRELISDREVVCYCVSGYGGRPGELWYVRLCPPLWDLGAYWVAVTTPYVLRGMSKNDWIAYLRRAMLQVESDNAEAKLEHLMKYGLNTHHWNEYILQAYVDHQHDAVFLTGLPDVKGSLPHA
;
A
#
# COMPACT_ATOMS: atom_id res chain seq x y z
N MET A 1 2.66 22.28 15.62
CA MET A 1 2.62 20.81 15.68
C MET A 1 3.82 20.36 16.48
N ALA A 2 3.63 19.74 17.64
CA ALA A 2 4.69 18.89 18.18
C ALA A 2 4.98 17.83 17.12
N THR A 3 6.24 17.70 16.71
CA THR A 3 6.64 16.62 15.77
C THR A 3 6.41 15.28 16.46
N LEU A 4 5.83 14.29 15.78
CA LEU A 4 5.58 12.93 16.30
C LEU A 4 6.79 12.34 17.06
N ILE A 5 8.01 12.68 16.64
CA ILE A 5 9.28 12.31 17.29
C ILE A 5 9.39 12.83 18.72
N GLN A 6 8.95 14.06 18.99
CA GLN A 6 8.97 14.68 20.33
C GLN A 6 7.97 14.01 21.30
N GLU A 7 6.97 13.32 20.76
CA GLU A 7 5.98 12.54 21.51
C GLU A 7 6.40 11.05 21.66
N GLY A 8 7.63 10.70 21.26
CA GLY A 8 8.16 9.33 21.31
C GLY A 8 7.79 8.45 20.12
N GLY A 9 7.27 9.04 19.04
CA GLY A 9 6.95 8.35 17.80
C GLY A 9 8.19 7.81 17.07
N ASP A 10 7.99 6.74 16.30
CA ASP A 10 9.04 6.14 15.48
C ASP A 10 9.60 7.15 14.45
N PRO A 11 10.93 7.31 14.33
CA PRO A 11 11.52 8.35 13.50
C PRO A 11 11.30 8.14 12.01
N ILE A 12 11.36 6.88 11.54
CA ILE A 12 11.15 6.56 10.11
C ILE A 12 9.67 6.73 9.78
N LEU A 13 8.76 6.28 10.65
CA LEU A 13 7.34 6.53 10.51
C LEU A 13 7.03 8.03 10.41
N SER A 14 7.62 8.85 11.28
CA SER A 14 7.36 10.29 11.31
C SER A 14 7.67 10.97 9.98
N ILE A 15 8.71 10.51 9.28
CA ILE A 15 9.05 10.99 7.93
C ILE A 15 8.00 10.56 6.91
N TYR A 16 7.58 9.29 6.91
CA TYR A 16 6.55 8.82 5.97
C TYR A 16 5.19 9.48 6.21
N VAL A 17 4.81 9.73 7.47
CA VAL A 17 3.62 10.50 7.82
C VAL A 17 3.73 11.92 7.29
N HIS A 18 4.90 12.55 7.40
CA HIS A 18 5.12 13.89 6.85
C HIS A 18 4.98 13.92 5.32
N VAL A 19 5.58 12.95 4.62
CA VAL A 19 5.42 12.77 3.16
C VAL A 19 3.95 12.58 2.79
N GLN A 20 3.21 11.73 3.51
CA GLN A 20 1.79 11.50 3.27
C GLN A 20 0.96 12.77 3.51
N HIS A 21 1.23 13.54 4.55
CA HIS A 21 0.53 14.80 4.81
C HIS A 21 0.75 15.84 3.71
N LEU A 22 1.99 15.97 3.23
CA LEU A 22 2.30 16.84 2.09
C LEU A 22 1.62 16.34 0.81
N ALA A 23 1.58 15.02 0.60
CA ALA A 23 0.86 14.41 -0.51
C ALA A 23 -0.63 14.71 -0.47
N SER A 24 -1.27 14.57 0.70
CA SER A 24 -2.68 14.92 0.90
C SER A 24 -2.95 16.40 0.60
N PHE A 25 -2.11 17.30 1.12
CA PHE A 25 -2.23 18.74 0.88
C PHE A 25 -2.11 19.06 -0.62
N CYS A 26 -1.13 18.48 -1.30
CA CYS A 26 -0.95 18.65 -2.74
C CYS A 26 -2.13 18.05 -3.51
N ALA A 27 -2.61 16.86 -3.15
CA ALA A 27 -3.75 16.22 -3.79
C ALA A 27 -5.01 17.10 -3.71
N GLU A 28 -5.29 17.70 -2.54
CA GLU A 28 -6.42 18.60 -2.34
C GLU A 28 -6.35 19.82 -3.27
N HIS A 29 -5.19 20.47 -3.37
CA HIS A 29 -5.03 21.70 -4.16
C HIS A 29 -4.85 21.43 -5.65
N LEU A 30 -4.01 20.46 -6.02
CA LEU A 30 -3.69 20.13 -7.41
C LEU A 30 -4.84 19.42 -8.10
N SER A 31 -5.64 18.62 -7.37
CA SER A 31 -6.78 17.94 -7.99
C SER A 31 -7.76 18.93 -8.61
N GLY A 32 -7.79 20.18 -8.14
CA GLY A 32 -8.54 21.32 -8.67
C GLY A 32 -8.19 21.72 -10.11
N LEU A 33 -6.99 21.39 -10.58
CA LEU A 33 -6.48 21.75 -11.89
C LEU A 33 -7.11 20.92 -13.02
N PRO A 34 -7.33 21.49 -14.22
CA PRO A 34 -7.86 20.77 -15.38
C PRO A 34 -7.01 19.54 -15.78
N GLU A 35 -5.70 19.63 -15.61
CA GLU A 35 -4.72 18.59 -15.93
C GLU A 35 -4.93 17.33 -15.08
N LEU A 36 -5.46 17.48 -13.86
CA LEU A 36 -5.76 16.39 -12.93
C LEU A 36 -7.23 15.95 -12.98
N ARG A 37 -8.00 16.35 -13.99
CA ARG A 37 -9.41 15.98 -14.12
C ARG A 37 -9.62 14.47 -14.18
N GLU A 38 -8.76 13.75 -14.91
CA GLU A 38 -8.85 12.30 -15.01
C GLU A 38 -8.59 11.62 -13.66
N TYR A 39 -7.50 12.03 -12.98
CA TYR A 39 -7.20 11.61 -11.61
C TYR A 39 -8.41 11.84 -10.69
N ARG A 40 -8.94 13.07 -10.64
CA ARG A 40 -10.06 13.45 -9.78
C ARG A 40 -11.28 12.57 -10.04
N LYS A 41 -11.57 12.27 -11.31
CA LYS A 41 -12.69 11.41 -11.69
C LYS A 41 -12.49 9.98 -11.20
N ILE A 42 -11.32 9.39 -11.42
CA ILE A 42 -11.07 7.99 -11.03
C ILE A 42 -11.01 7.86 -9.50
N ALA A 43 -10.24 8.73 -8.84
CA ALA A 43 -10.09 8.73 -7.39
C ALA A 43 -11.41 9.03 -6.68
N GLY A 44 -12.16 10.07 -7.11
CA GLY A 44 -13.43 10.43 -6.49
C GLY A 44 -14.50 9.34 -6.63
N ASN A 45 -14.62 8.74 -7.82
CA ASN A 45 -15.55 7.60 -8.01
C ASN A 45 -15.13 6.38 -7.15
N ALA A 46 -13.83 6.14 -7.02
CA ALA A 46 -13.32 5.06 -6.18
C ALA A 46 -13.53 5.34 -4.68
N GLU A 47 -13.42 6.60 -4.25
CA GLU A 47 -13.66 7.00 -2.87
C GLU A 47 -15.13 6.77 -2.49
N GLU A 48 -16.06 7.22 -3.33
CA GLU A 48 -17.50 7.01 -3.12
C GLU A 48 -17.85 5.52 -3.08
N LYS A 49 -17.29 4.72 -4.00
CA LYS A 49 -17.60 3.28 -4.10
C LYS A 49 -16.96 2.47 -2.98
N TYR A 50 -15.67 2.68 -2.73
CA TYR A 50 -14.87 1.78 -1.92
C TYR A 50 -14.59 2.31 -0.52
N LEU A 51 -14.61 3.63 -0.28
CA LEU A 51 -14.33 4.26 1.02
C LEU A 51 -15.44 5.25 1.45
N PRO A 52 -16.73 4.86 1.48
CA PRO A 52 -17.77 5.74 2.01
C PRO A 52 -17.57 6.06 3.50
N GLN A 53 -16.96 5.12 4.26
CA GLN A 53 -16.53 5.26 5.67
C GLN A 53 -15.32 4.33 5.92
N GLY A 54 -15.09 3.88 7.17
CA GLY A 54 -14.18 2.77 7.49
C GLY A 54 -14.93 1.46 7.80
N PRO A 55 -14.23 0.40 8.21
CA PRO A 55 -14.87 -0.87 8.56
C PRO A 55 -15.91 -0.70 9.69
N PRO A 56 -17.06 -1.41 9.64
CA PRO A 56 -17.42 -2.45 8.67
C PRO A 56 -18.10 -1.92 7.39
N ILE A 57 -18.41 -0.62 7.32
CA ILE A 57 -19.17 -0.03 6.18
C ILE A 57 -18.30 0.01 4.91
N SER A 58 -17.00 0.21 5.07
CA SER A 58 -16.01 0.06 4.01
C SER A 58 -14.87 -0.84 4.48
N PRO A 59 -14.50 -1.88 3.73
CA PRO A 59 -13.35 -2.70 4.07
C PRO A 59 -12.01 -2.04 3.71
N LEU A 60 -12.02 -0.99 2.87
CA LEU A 60 -10.82 -0.22 2.62
C LEU A 60 -10.53 0.66 3.83
N THR A 61 -9.27 0.69 4.26
CA THR A 61 -8.84 1.61 5.29
C THR A 61 -8.39 2.92 4.65
N ILE A 62 -8.49 4.03 5.39
CA ILE A 62 -8.01 5.34 4.91
C ILE A 62 -6.52 5.25 4.51
N SER A 63 -5.70 4.57 5.32
CA SER A 63 -4.27 4.39 5.04
C SER A 63 -4.01 3.67 3.71
N TYR A 64 -4.76 2.60 3.42
CA TYR A 64 -4.67 1.91 2.14
C TYR A 64 -5.15 2.79 0.98
N PHE A 65 -6.36 3.36 1.09
CA PHE A 65 -6.97 4.09 -0.01
C PHE A 65 -6.16 5.33 -0.40
N THR A 66 -5.71 6.11 0.59
CA THR A 66 -4.89 7.31 0.34
C THR A 66 -3.55 6.96 -0.30
N THR A 67 -2.87 5.91 0.17
CA THR A 67 -1.60 5.49 -0.45
C THR A 67 -1.79 4.93 -1.86
N TRP A 68 -2.88 4.20 -2.12
CA TRP A 68 -3.26 3.79 -3.47
C TRP A 68 -3.54 5.00 -4.38
N ALA A 69 -4.40 5.92 -3.94
CA ALA A 69 -4.78 7.09 -4.72
C ALA A 69 -3.56 7.96 -5.06
N PHE A 70 -2.64 8.16 -4.12
CA PHE A 70 -1.52 9.07 -4.34
C PHE A 70 -0.35 8.42 -5.09
N PHE A 71 -0.01 7.16 -4.79
CA PHE A 71 1.24 6.56 -5.25
C PHE A 71 1.07 5.42 -6.25
N ASP A 72 -0.15 4.91 -6.45
CA ASP A 72 -0.42 3.74 -7.29
C ASP A 72 -1.43 4.01 -8.40
N LEU A 73 -2.39 4.90 -8.20
CA LEU A 73 -3.36 5.26 -9.23
C LEU A 73 -2.67 5.99 -10.38
N ARG A 74 -2.55 5.30 -11.51
CA ARG A 74 -2.04 5.86 -12.76
C ARG A 74 -3.15 6.55 -13.55
N PHE A 75 -2.85 7.70 -14.12
CA PHE A 75 -3.77 8.46 -14.97
C PHE A 75 -3.05 9.13 -16.14
N GLY A 76 -3.80 9.52 -17.16
CA GLY A 76 -3.28 10.21 -18.33
C GLY A 76 -2.46 9.30 -19.26
N PRO A 77 -2.00 9.86 -20.40
CA PRO A 77 -1.29 9.10 -21.42
C PRO A 77 0.05 8.55 -20.94
N ASP A 78 0.77 9.32 -20.12
CA ASP A 78 2.09 8.95 -19.58
C ASP A 78 2.00 8.01 -18.36
N ARG A 79 0.77 7.74 -17.90
CA ARG A 79 0.47 6.88 -16.75
C ARG A 79 1.16 7.32 -15.46
N GLU A 80 1.19 8.64 -15.25
CA GLU A 80 1.69 9.28 -14.03
C GLU A 80 0.83 8.94 -12.81
N THR A 81 1.41 9.06 -11.61
CA THR A 81 0.68 9.09 -10.35
C THR A 81 0.79 10.49 -9.74
N LEU A 82 -0.03 10.81 -8.73
CA LEU A 82 0.17 12.07 -8.00
C LEU A 82 1.57 12.15 -7.41
N GLY A 83 2.09 11.02 -6.91
CA GLY A 83 3.44 10.91 -6.38
C GLY A 83 4.53 11.26 -7.38
N THR A 84 4.43 10.80 -8.64
CA THR A 84 5.41 11.18 -9.67
C THR A 84 5.29 12.66 -10.03
N CYS A 85 4.07 13.19 -10.19
CA CYS A 85 3.86 14.62 -10.41
C CYS A 85 4.47 15.48 -9.29
N MET A 86 4.35 15.06 -8.02
CA MET A 86 4.95 15.76 -6.89
C MET A 86 6.48 15.70 -6.88
N ILE A 87 7.06 14.57 -7.30
CA ILE A 87 8.51 14.44 -7.44
C ILE A 87 9.03 15.38 -8.54
N ASP A 88 8.32 15.48 -9.67
CA ASP A 88 8.70 16.37 -10.76
C ASP A 88 8.56 17.85 -10.39
N LEU A 89 7.57 18.18 -9.56
CA LEU A 89 7.36 19.52 -9.04
C LEU A 89 8.21 19.85 -7.79
N ALA A 90 9.03 18.92 -7.31
CA ALA A 90 9.68 19.04 -6.01
C ALA A 90 10.55 20.30 -5.87
N ASP A 91 11.28 20.68 -6.92
CA ASP A 91 12.10 21.91 -6.92
C ASP A 91 11.23 23.17 -6.84
N VAL A 92 10.10 23.18 -7.54
CA VAL A 92 9.14 24.29 -7.54
C VAL A 92 8.44 24.42 -6.18
N LEU A 93 8.17 23.28 -5.53
CA LEU A 93 7.56 23.20 -4.20
C LEU A 93 8.57 23.47 -3.07
N GLY A 94 9.86 23.66 -3.40
CA GLY A 94 10.91 23.94 -2.43
C GLY A 94 11.26 22.75 -1.54
N PHE A 95 11.07 21.52 -2.03
CA PHE A 95 11.47 20.32 -1.29
C PHE A 95 12.99 20.22 -1.24
N ASP A 96 13.54 19.99 -0.06
CA ASP A 96 14.94 19.62 0.08
C ASP A 96 15.22 18.20 -0.42
N ASP A 97 16.51 17.86 -0.60
CA ASP A 97 16.92 16.58 -1.16
C ASP A 97 16.47 15.38 -0.31
N ARG A 98 16.44 15.52 1.02
CA ARG A 98 15.95 14.45 1.90
C ARG A 98 14.46 14.23 1.68
N LEU A 99 13.67 15.29 1.66
CA LEU A 99 12.24 15.18 1.41
C LEU A 99 11.95 14.53 0.04
N LYS A 100 12.71 14.90 -1.00
CA LYS A 100 12.65 14.25 -2.32
C LYS A 100 12.95 12.76 -2.24
N GLU A 101 14.03 12.36 -1.56
CA GLU A 101 14.38 10.95 -1.36
C GLU A 101 13.27 10.17 -0.65
N ALA A 102 12.67 10.75 0.39
CA ALA A 102 11.57 10.13 1.12
C ALA A 102 10.31 9.98 0.26
N PHE A 103 9.97 11.00 -0.54
CA PHE A 103 8.89 10.94 -1.53
C PHE A 103 9.15 9.85 -2.58
N GLN A 104 10.36 9.78 -3.13
CA GLN A 104 10.75 8.74 -4.08
C GLN A 104 10.67 7.35 -3.46
N ALA A 105 11.08 7.18 -2.20
CA ALA A 105 10.98 5.92 -1.48
C ALA A 105 9.50 5.51 -1.28
N PHE A 106 8.62 6.45 -0.91
CA PHE A 106 7.19 6.18 -0.76
C PHE A 106 6.55 5.87 -2.13
N GLN A 107 6.84 6.67 -3.16
CA GLN A 107 6.36 6.44 -4.52
C GLN A 107 6.79 5.07 -5.06
N LYS A 108 8.02 4.63 -4.78
CA LYS A 108 8.49 3.28 -5.19
C LYS A 108 7.90 2.15 -4.36
N SER A 109 7.50 2.42 -3.12
CA SER A 109 6.82 1.42 -2.30
C SER A 109 5.47 1.00 -2.90
N ARG A 110 4.99 -0.15 -2.45
CA ARG A 110 3.76 -0.79 -2.91
C ARG A 110 3.22 -1.73 -1.85
N MET A 111 1.99 -2.16 -2.02
CA MET A 111 1.48 -3.31 -1.30
C MET A 111 2.29 -4.57 -1.67
N GLY A 112 2.26 -5.58 -0.81
CA GLY A 112 2.85 -6.89 -1.06
C GLY A 112 2.13 -7.95 -0.23
N ILE A 113 2.28 -9.22 -0.60
CA ILE A 113 1.77 -10.34 0.21
C ILE A 113 2.97 -11.00 0.89
N TYR A 114 2.92 -11.06 2.21
CA TYR A 114 4.00 -11.52 3.05
C TYR A 114 3.54 -12.60 4.02
N GLU A 115 4.37 -13.59 4.26
CA GLU A 115 4.21 -14.53 5.35
C GLU A 115 4.82 -13.95 6.63
N HIS A 116 4.06 -13.99 7.73
CA HIS A 116 4.53 -13.62 9.06
C HIS A 116 5.46 -14.70 9.61
N ARG A 117 6.67 -14.30 10.03
CA ARG A 117 7.75 -15.19 10.48
C ARG A 117 8.07 -15.03 11.97
N GLY A 118 7.18 -14.38 12.73
CA GLY A 118 7.35 -14.10 14.15
C GLY A 118 7.76 -12.66 14.44
N VAL A 119 8.02 -12.40 15.72
CA VAL A 119 8.41 -11.08 16.23
C VAL A 119 9.84 -11.17 16.75
N PHE A 120 10.66 -10.18 16.42
CA PHE A 120 12.04 -10.05 16.89
C PHE A 120 12.28 -8.61 17.36
N GLY A 121 12.69 -8.44 18.62
CA GLY A 121 12.98 -7.11 19.18
C GLY A 121 11.80 -6.13 19.11
N GLY A 122 10.57 -6.63 19.32
CA GLY A 122 9.35 -5.82 19.22
C GLY A 122 8.90 -5.49 17.79
N ARG A 123 9.57 -6.01 16.76
CA ARG A 123 9.25 -5.80 15.34
C ARG A 123 8.81 -7.09 14.67
N VAL A 124 7.94 -6.97 13.68
CA VAL A 124 7.41 -8.11 12.93
C VAL A 124 8.41 -8.52 11.85
N ARG A 125 8.62 -9.82 11.66
CA ARG A 125 9.36 -10.38 10.53
C ARG A 125 8.40 -10.82 9.44
N LEU A 126 8.59 -10.33 8.22
CA LEU A 126 7.76 -10.63 7.07
C LEU A 126 8.63 -11.19 5.93
N ARG A 127 8.12 -12.20 5.22
CA ARG A 127 8.75 -12.77 4.03
C ARG A 127 7.83 -12.65 2.82
N GLU A 128 8.24 -11.95 1.77
CA GLU A 128 7.42 -11.80 0.55
C GLU A 128 7.26 -13.15 -0.16
N LEU A 129 6.05 -13.47 -0.61
CA LEU A 129 5.73 -14.82 -1.09
C LEU A 129 6.45 -15.25 -2.38
N ILE A 130 6.79 -14.32 -3.26
CA ILE A 130 7.37 -14.62 -4.58
C ILE A 130 8.88 -14.38 -4.62
N SER A 131 9.36 -13.27 -4.07
CA SER A 131 10.79 -12.94 -4.06
C SER A 131 11.55 -13.61 -2.91
N ASP A 132 10.84 -14.21 -1.94
CA ASP A 132 11.38 -14.74 -0.68
C ASP A 132 12.16 -13.71 0.15
N ARG A 133 12.05 -12.41 -0.17
CA ARG A 133 12.69 -11.34 0.57
C ARG A 133 12.16 -11.28 1.99
N GLU A 134 13.06 -11.42 2.97
CA GLU A 134 12.74 -11.21 4.37
C GLU A 134 13.07 -9.79 4.81
N VAL A 135 12.15 -9.19 5.58
CA VAL A 135 12.32 -7.87 6.19
C VAL A 135 11.83 -7.87 7.63
N VAL A 136 12.46 -7.05 8.45
CA VAL A 136 11.97 -6.69 9.79
C VAL A 136 11.26 -5.36 9.67
N CYS A 137 10.02 -5.26 10.15
CA CYS A 137 9.24 -4.04 10.05
C CYS A 137 8.60 -3.60 11.37
N TYR A 138 8.52 -2.28 11.54
CA TYR A 138 7.63 -1.64 12.50
C TYR A 138 6.21 -1.57 11.92
N CYS A 139 5.21 -2.09 12.64
CA CYS A 139 3.81 -2.06 12.19
C CYS A 139 3.08 -0.89 12.82
N VAL A 140 2.61 0.04 11.99
CA VAL A 140 2.04 1.31 12.49
C VAL A 140 0.67 1.12 13.15
N SER A 141 -0.07 0.09 12.78
CA SER A 141 -1.36 -0.21 13.42
C SER A 141 -1.18 -0.86 14.80
N GLY A 142 0.02 -1.33 15.13
CA GLY A 142 0.29 -2.09 16.35
C GLY A 142 -0.06 -3.58 16.24
N TYR A 143 -0.59 -4.03 15.11
CA TYR A 143 -0.96 -5.44 14.94
C TYR A 143 0.28 -6.34 14.99
N GLY A 144 0.31 -7.24 15.97
CA GLY A 144 1.44 -8.15 16.18
C GLY A 144 1.39 -9.42 15.32
N GLY A 145 0.19 -9.86 14.93
CA GLY A 145 -0.07 -11.10 14.19
C GLY A 145 0.47 -12.38 14.82
N ARG A 146 0.47 -13.45 14.03
CA ARG A 146 0.99 -14.77 14.39
C ARG A 146 1.84 -15.37 13.26
N PRO A 147 2.90 -16.13 13.57
CA PRO A 147 3.66 -16.86 12.56
C PRO A 147 2.75 -17.71 11.65
N GLY A 148 3.00 -17.64 10.35
CA GLY A 148 2.24 -18.34 9.32
C GLY A 148 1.04 -17.57 8.78
N GLU A 149 0.62 -16.47 9.40
CA GLU A 149 -0.37 -15.57 8.80
C GLU A 149 0.16 -14.96 7.50
N LEU A 150 -0.73 -14.74 6.53
CA LEU A 150 -0.43 -14.02 5.30
C LEU A 150 -0.96 -12.60 5.42
N TRP A 151 -0.10 -11.61 5.19
CA TRP A 151 -0.40 -10.21 5.30
C TRP A 151 -0.31 -9.55 3.93
N TYR A 152 -1.38 -8.88 3.52
CA TYR A 152 -1.38 -7.91 2.44
C TYR A 152 -1.21 -6.50 3.02
N VAL A 153 -0.03 -5.92 2.85
CA VAL A 153 0.38 -4.67 3.53
C VAL A 153 1.40 -3.89 2.69
N ARG A 154 1.41 -2.55 2.78
CA ARG A 154 2.45 -1.71 2.16
C ARG A 154 3.63 -1.57 3.10
N LEU A 155 4.82 -1.93 2.61
CA LEU A 155 6.08 -1.73 3.32
C LEU A 155 6.87 -0.60 2.67
N CYS A 156 7.28 0.37 3.48
CA CYS A 156 8.20 1.43 3.09
C CYS A 156 9.61 1.11 3.60
N PRO A 157 10.66 1.41 2.80
CA PRO A 157 12.04 1.07 3.15
C PRO A 157 12.57 1.89 4.33
N PRO A 158 13.69 1.48 4.93
CA PRO A 158 14.41 2.33 5.87
C PRO A 158 14.94 3.61 5.19
N LEU A 159 15.14 4.68 5.97
CA LEU A 159 15.64 5.97 5.50
C LEU A 159 16.86 6.44 6.32
N TRP A 160 17.85 7.00 5.62
CA TRP A 160 19.00 7.76 6.15
C TRP A 160 19.70 7.14 7.36
N ASP A 161 19.82 5.82 7.39
CA ASP A 161 20.41 5.05 8.49
C ASP A 161 19.80 5.33 9.88
N LEU A 162 18.59 5.87 9.95
CA LEU A 162 17.84 6.10 11.19
C LEU A 162 17.46 4.78 11.88
N GLY A 163 17.48 3.69 11.12
CA GLY A 163 17.36 2.33 11.61
C GLY A 163 17.32 1.31 10.48
N ALA A 164 17.68 0.06 10.77
CA ALA A 164 17.70 -1.04 9.80
C ALA A 164 16.37 -1.83 9.76
N TYR A 165 15.25 -1.12 9.63
CA TYR A 165 13.91 -1.73 9.61
C TYR A 165 12.97 -1.00 8.65
N TRP A 166 12.05 -1.77 8.09
CA TRP A 166 10.97 -1.30 7.22
C TRP A 166 9.81 -0.75 8.05
N VAL A 167 8.90 -0.01 7.43
CA VAL A 167 7.66 0.44 8.06
C VAL A 167 6.48 -0.14 7.31
N ALA A 168 5.64 -0.92 7.98
CA ALA A 168 4.34 -1.33 7.47
C ALA A 168 3.36 -0.17 7.68
N VAL A 169 3.23 0.69 6.67
CA VAL A 169 2.56 2.01 6.76
C VAL A 169 1.04 1.95 6.65
N THR A 170 0.49 0.84 6.16
CA THR A 170 -0.97 0.62 6.10
C THR A 170 -1.40 -0.35 7.19
N THR A 171 -2.67 -0.26 7.60
CA THR A 171 -3.32 -1.34 8.38
C THR A 171 -3.20 -2.66 7.62
N PRO A 172 -2.65 -3.74 8.23
CA PRO A 172 -2.53 -5.02 7.54
C PRO A 172 -3.89 -5.64 7.20
N TYR A 173 -3.99 -6.15 5.96
CA TYR A 173 -5.05 -7.07 5.57
C TYR A 173 -4.56 -8.50 5.76
N VAL A 174 -5.14 -9.23 6.70
CA VAL A 174 -4.75 -10.62 6.98
C VAL A 174 -5.59 -11.56 6.12
N LEU A 175 -4.90 -12.30 5.24
CA LEU A 175 -5.50 -13.21 4.28
C LEU A 175 -5.73 -14.57 4.93
N ARG A 176 -7.00 -14.99 4.98
CA ARG A 176 -7.47 -16.24 5.59
C ARG A 176 -8.13 -17.15 4.56
N GLY A 177 -8.41 -18.38 4.94
CA GLY A 177 -9.18 -19.34 4.14
C GLY A 177 -8.43 -19.98 2.96
N MET A 178 -7.40 -19.31 2.42
CA MET A 178 -6.56 -19.81 1.33
C MET A 178 -5.15 -20.10 1.83
N SER A 179 -4.52 -21.16 1.31
CA SER A 179 -3.14 -21.51 1.69
C SER A 179 -2.12 -20.57 1.02
N LYS A 180 -0.89 -20.56 1.56
CA LYS A 180 0.26 -19.91 0.90
C LYS A 180 0.44 -20.38 -0.54
N ASN A 181 0.25 -21.67 -0.80
CA ASN A 181 0.42 -22.21 -2.15
C ASN A 181 -0.66 -21.73 -3.12
N ASP A 182 -1.89 -21.54 -2.64
CA ASP A 182 -2.99 -20.99 -3.44
C ASP A 182 -2.68 -19.54 -3.85
N TRP A 183 -2.17 -18.73 -2.91
CA TRP A 183 -1.72 -17.37 -3.19
C TRP A 183 -0.54 -17.30 -4.15
N ILE A 184 0.47 -18.16 -3.98
CA ILE A 184 1.61 -18.23 -4.91
C ILE A 184 1.13 -18.64 -6.31
N ALA A 185 0.21 -19.61 -6.40
CA ALA A 185 -0.34 -20.05 -7.68
C ALA A 185 -1.12 -18.94 -8.37
N TYR A 186 -1.95 -18.20 -7.62
CA TYR A 186 -2.63 -17.01 -8.13
C TYR A 186 -1.66 -15.94 -8.62
N LEU A 187 -0.69 -15.53 -7.81
CA LEU A 187 0.28 -14.49 -8.15
C LEU A 187 1.06 -14.87 -9.42
N ARG A 188 1.50 -16.12 -9.55
CA ARG A 188 2.18 -16.61 -10.75
C ARG A 188 1.30 -16.49 -12.00
N ARG A 189 0.01 -16.87 -11.92
CA ARG A 189 -0.94 -16.71 -13.05
C ARG A 189 -1.17 -15.24 -13.39
N ALA A 190 -1.37 -14.38 -12.40
CA ALA A 190 -1.58 -12.96 -12.59
C ALA A 190 -0.35 -12.28 -13.21
N MET A 191 0.86 -12.64 -12.76
CA MET A 191 2.11 -12.11 -13.33
C MET A 191 2.28 -12.44 -14.82
N LEU A 192 1.73 -13.55 -15.33
CA LEU A 192 1.78 -13.85 -16.76
C LEU A 192 1.03 -12.83 -17.63
N GLN A 193 0.10 -12.07 -17.04
CA GLN A 193 -0.67 -11.03 -17.72
C GLN A 193 0.02 -9.65 -17.67
N VAL A 194 1.16 -9.54 -16.98
CA VAL A 194 1.94 -8.31 -16.91
C VAL A 194 3.04 -8.33 -17.98
N GLU A 195 3.05 -7.29 -18.80
CA GLU A 195 4.07 -7.05 -19.82
C GLU A 195 5.39 -6.59 -19.17
N SER A 196 6.34 -7.52 -19.06
CA SER A 196 7.74 -7.28 -18.68
C SER A 196 8.53 -8.57 -18.93
N ASP A 197 9.85 -8.49 -19.08
CA ASP A 197 10.71 -9.67 -19.20
C ASP A 197 11.28 -10.12 -17.84
N ASN A 198 11.15 -9.30 -16.81
CA ASN A 198 11.68 -9.56 -15.47
C ASN A 198 10.57 -9.98 -14.50
N ALA A 199 10.72 -11.14 -13.85
CA ALA A 199 9.76 -11.63 -12.86
C ALA A 199 9.59 -10.67 -11.67
N GLU A 200 10.66 -10.01 -11.22
CA GLU A 200 10.57 -9.02 -10.13
C GLU A 200 9.73 -7.82 -10.57
N ALA A 201 10.01 -7.25 -11.74
CA ALA A 201 9.25 -6.13 -12.27
C ALA A 201 7.78 -6.50 -12.56
N LYS A 202 7.49 -7.76 -12.97
CA LYS A 202 6.12 -8.27 -13.08
C LYS A 202 5.40 -8.27 -11.75
N LEU A 203 6.06 -8.74 -10.70
CA LEU A 203 5.50 -8.77 -9.34
C LEU A 203 5.28 -7.33 -8.85
N GLU A 204 6.26 -6.46 -9.01
CA GLU A 204 6.16 -5.06 -8.62
C GLU A 204 4.99 -4.36 -9.30
N HIS A 205 4.86 -4.50 -10.63
CA HIS A 205 3.74 -3.94 -11.37
C HIS A 205 2.40 -4.51 -10.90
N LEU A 206 2.29 -5.83 -10.76
CA LEU A 206 1.06 -6.47 -10.30
C LEU A 206 0.65 -5.95 -8.92
N MET A 207 1.60 -5.92 -7.98
CA MET A 207 1.31 -5.54 -6.60
C MET A 207 1.13 -4.03 -6.41
N LYS A 208 1.68 -3.21 -7.32
CA LYS A 208 1.52 -1.75 -7.29
C LYS A 208 0.26 -1.30 -8.04
N TYR A 209 0.03 -1.80 -9.25
CA TYR A 209 -0.99 -1.30 -10.17
C TYR A 209 -2.16 -2.26 -10.39
N GLY A 210 -1.99 -3.55 -10.08
CA GLY A 210 -2.97 -4.58 -10.40
C GLY A 210 -3.09 -4.91 -11.88
N LEU A 211 -4.02 -5.82 -12.23
CA LEU A 211 -4.32 -6.18 -13.62
C LEU A 211 -5.24 -5.15 -14.31
N ASN A 212 -5.93 -4.35 -13.51
CA ASN A 212 -6.71 -3.20 -13.93
C ASN A 212 -6.70 -2.17 -12.79
N THR A 213 -7.13 -0.93 -13.08
CA THR A 213 -7.06 0.21 -12.15
C THR A 213 -7.62 -0.05 -10.76
N HIS A 214 -8.68 -0.86 -10.64
CA HIS A 214 -9.36 -1.12 -9.36
C HIS A 214 -9.14 -2.54 -8.86
N HIS A 215 -8.22 -3.31 -9.44
CA HIS A 215 -8.02 -4.73 -9.18
C HIS A 215 -7.94 -5.06 -7.68
N TRP A 216 -7.07 -4.38 -6.93
CA TRP A 216 -6.90 -4.62 -5.51
C TRP A 216 -8.03 -4.02 -4.65
N ASN A 217 -8.61 -2.89 -5.06
CA ASN A 217 -9.75 -2.28 -4.36
C ASN A 217 -10.98 -3.18 -4.42
N GLU A 218 -11.26 -3.73 -5.60
CA GLU A 218 -12.35 -4.68 -5.82
C GLU A 218 -12.09 -5.98 -5.05
N TYR A 219 -10.85 -6.48 -5.04
CA TYR A 219 -10.50 -7.63 -4.22
C TYR A 219 -10.76 -7.39 -2.73
N ILE A 220 -10.26 -6.29 -2.14
CA ILE A 220 -10.49 -5.99 -0.71
C ILE A 220 -11.99 -5.91 -0.42
N LEU A 221 -12.76 -5.28 -1.30
CA LEU A 221 -14.21 -5.17 -1.16
C LEU A 221 -14.88 -6.55 -1.15
N GLN A 222 -14.58 -7.36 -2.16
CA GLN A 222 -15.23 -8.66 -2.34
C GLN A 222 -14.78 -9.73 -1.34
N ALA A 223 -13.55 -9.61 -0.83
CA ALA A 223 -12.90 -10.56 0.05
C ALA A 223 -13.17 -10.29 1.54
N TYR A 224 -13.80 -9.18 1.90
CA TYR A 224 -13.99 -8.78 3.28
C TYR A 224 -14.72 -9.84 4.11
N VAL A 225 -14.26 -10.08 5.32
CA VAL A 225 -14.87 -11.01 6.29
C VAL A 225 -15.20 -10.29 7.58
N ASP A 226 -14.19 -9.63 8.16
CA ASP A 226 -14.30 -9.01 9.48
C ASP A 226 -13.14 -8.01 9.68
N HIS A 227 -13.14 -7.27 10.79
CA HIS A 227 -12.04 -6.42 11.19
C HIS A 227 -11.87 -6.38 12.71
N GLN A 228 -10.70 -5.93 13.13
CA GLN A 228 -10.45 -5.45 14.48
C GLN A 228 -9.75 -4.08 14.39
N HIS A 229 -9.51 -3.45 15.54
CA HIS A 229 -8.99 -2.09 15.60
C HIS A 229 -7.68 -1.86 14.83
N ASP A 230 -6.83 -2.88 14.69
CA ASP A 230 -5.48 -2.82 14.13
C ASP A 230 -5.27 -3.71 12.89
N ALA A 231 -6.29 -4.45 12.41
CA ALA A 231 -6.21 -5.34 11.25
C ALA A 231 -7.57 -5.60 10.58
N VAL A 232 -7.57 -5.85 9.27
CA VAL A 232 -8.75 -6.26 8.49
C VAL A 232 -8.57 -7.70 7.99
N PHE A 233 -9.62 -8.50 7.98
CA PHE A 233 -9.57 -9.90 7.59
C PHE A 233 -10.23 -10.13 6.23
N LEU A 234 -9.48 -10.74 5.31
CA LEU A 234 -9.91 -11.05 3.94
C LEU A 234 -9.88 -12.56 3.69
N THR A 235 -10.70 -13.06 2.77
CA THR A 235 -10.68 -14.46 2.31
C THR A 235 -10.87 -14.57 0.79
N GLY A 236 -10.50 -15.72 0.23
CA GLY A 236 -10.62 -16.00 -1.20
C GLY A 236 -9.50 -15.41 -2.05
N LEU A 237 -9.52 -15.77 -3.34
CA LEU A 237 -8.54 -15.35 -4.35
C LEU A 237 -9.19 -14.42 -5.38
N PRO A 238 -8.46 -13.40 -5.89
CA PRO A 238 -9.01 -12.46 -6.86
C PRO A 238 -9.55 -13.09 -8.17
N ASP A 239 -9.01 -14.24 -8.59
CA ASP A 239 -9.42 -14.93 -9.82
C ASP A 239 -10.43 -16.07 -9.60
N VAL A 240 -10.89 -16.29 -8.37
CA VAL A 240 -11.84 -17.36 -8.03
C VAL A 240 -13.09 -16.75 -7.39
N LYS A 241 -14.06 -16.34 -8.23
CA LYS A 241 -15.30 -15.68 -7.78
C LYS A 241 -16.02 -16.41 -6.65
N GLY A 242 -16.18 -17.73 -6.75
CA GLY A 242 -16.87 -18.53 -5.74
C GLY A 242 -16.14 -18.62 -4.38
N SER A 243 -14.91 -18.10 -4.27
CA SER A 243 -14.17 -18.04 -3.00
C SER A 243 -14.35 -16.71 -2.26
N LEU A 244 -14.95 -15.71 -2.90
CA LEU A 244 -15.11 -14.35 -2.38
C LEU A 244 -16.52 -14.19 -1.77
N PRO A 245 -16.66 -13.74 -0.52
CA PRO A 245 -17.96 -13.61 0.15
C PRO A 245 -18.95 -12.64 -0.52
N HIS A 246 -18.46 -11.67 -1.29
CA HIS A 246 -19.29 -10.59 -1.85
C HIS A 246 -19.14 -10.41 -3.38
N ALA A 247 -18.74 -11.46 -4.11
CA ALA A 247 -18.54 -11.44 -5.57
C ALA A 247 -19.76 -11.83 -6.41
#